data_AF-A0A183U5B8-F1
#
_entry.id   AF-A0A183U5B8-F1
#
_cell.length_a   1.000
_cell.length_b   1.000
_cell.length_c   1.000
_cell.angle_alpha   90.00
_cell.angle_beta   90.00
_cell.angle_gamma   90.00
#
_symmetry.space_group_name_H-M   'P 1'
#
loop_
_entity.id
_entity.type
_entity.pdbx_description
1 polymer ?
#
loop_
_entity_poly.entity_id
_entity_poly.type
_entity_poly.pdbx_seq_one_letter_code
_entity_poly.pdbx_strand_id
1 'polypeptide(L)' 'LGLCPEGVPIVLAATKIDIRNEPKTIEKLARELYADDQLSQFKLVSKKEGQALARQIGAYSFVECTSNDKVRIGY' A
#
# COMPACT_ATOMS: atom_id res chain seq x y z
N LEU A 1 -14.24 20.75 4.95
CA LEU A 1 -13.27 19.64 4.95
C LEU A 1 -11.95 20.22 5.46
N GLY A 2 -11.63 20.02 6.75
CA GLY A 2 -10.59 20.79 7.47
C GLY A 2 -9.88 19.97 8.54
N LEU A 3 -9.57 18.70 8.24
CA LEU A 3 -8.89 17.81 9.18
C LEU A 3 -7.37 18.06 9.21
N CYS A 4 -6.81 18.60 8.13
CA CYS A 4 -5.39 18.95 8.02
C CYS A 4 -5.26 20.38 7.45
N PRO A 5 -4.56 21.29 8.13
CA PRO A 5 -4.22 22.62 7.61
C PRO A 5 -3.44 22.54 6.29
N GLU A 6 -3.52 23.61 5.49
CA GLU A 6 -2.65 23.76 4.33
C GLU A 6 -1.18 23.75 4.73
N GLY A 7 -0.33 23.15 3.89
CA GLY A 7 1.12 23.10 4.10
C GLY A 7 1.61 22.00 5.05
N VAL A 8 0.73 21.18 5.64
CA VAL A 8 1.16 20.02 6.45
C VAL A 8 1.73 18.93 5.51
N PRO A 9 2.97 18.44 5.75
CA PRO A 9 3.56 17.41 4.91
C PRO A 9 2.81 16.08 5.06
N ILE A 10 2.48 15.46 3.93
CA ILE A 10 1.82 14.16 3.88
C ILE A 10 2.87 13.10 3.54
N VAL A 11 2.92 12.01 4.30
CA VAL A 11 3.70 10.82 3.96
C VAL A 11 2.74 9.71 3.56
N LEU A 12 2.91 9.16 2.36
CA LEU A 12 2.16 7.99 1.92
C LEU A 12 2.88 6.72 2.38
N ALA A 13 2.29 5.98 3.32
CA ALA A 13 2.83 4.73 3.81
C ALA A 13 2.07 3.53 3.21
N ALA A 14 2.76 2.71 2.42
CA ALA A 14 2.26 1.40 2.01
C ALA A 14 2.55 0.38 3.11
N THR A 15 1.50 -0.25 3.63
CA THR A 15 1.58 -1.23 4.72
C THR A 15 1.41 -2.65 4.21
N LYS A 16 1.73 -3.63 5.08
CA LYS A 16 1.54 -5.07 4.81
C LYS A 16 2.24 -5.55 3.52
N ILE A 17 3.40 -4.96 3.21
CA ILE A 17 4.15 -5.23 1.97
C ILE A 17 4.67 -6.67 1.88
N ASP A 18 4.76 -7.35 3.02
CA ASP A 18 5.12 -8.76 3.16
C ASP A 18 4.14 -9.68 2.40
N ILE A 19 2.86 -9.32 2.32
CA ILE A 19 1.84 -10.07 1.59
C ILE A 19 2.21 -10.26 0.10
N ARG A 20 2.99 -9.33 -0.49
CA ARG A 20 3.44 -9.44 -1.89
C ARG A 20 4.27 -10.70 -2.17
N ASN A 21 4.86 -11.30 -1.14
CA ASN A 21 5.68 -12.50 -1.24
C ASN A 21 4.96 -13.77 -0.73
N GLU A 22 3.68 -13.67 -0.34
CA GLU A 22 2.90 -14.77 0.22
C GLU A 22 1.75 -15.22 -0.70
N PRO A 23 2.01 -16.11 -1.68
CA PRO A 23 1.03 -16.46 -2.72
C PRO A 23 -0.28 -17.06 -2.15
N LYS A 24 -0.21 -17.81 -1.04
CA LYS A 24 -1.40 -18.35 -0.37
C LYS A 24 -2.25 -17.25 0.28
N THR A 25 -1.60 -16.27 0.91
CA THR A 25 -2.27 -15.11 1.51
C THR A 25 -2.93 -14.27 0.42
N ILE A 26 -2.27 -14.11 -0.73
CA ILE A 26 -2.81 -13.42 -1.91
C ILE A 26 -4.08 -14.12 -2.44
N GLU A 27 -4.03 -15.44 -2.66
CA GLU A 27 -5.19 -16.19 -3.17
C GLU A 27 -6.38 -16.09 -2.21
N LYS A 28 -6.12 -16.29 -0.91
CA LYS A 28 -7.16 -16.17 0.11
C LYS A 28 -7.78 -14.77 0.11
N LEU A 29 -6.95 -13.73 0.12
CA LEU A 29 -7.40 -12.34 0.14
C LEU A 29 -8.21 -11.97 -1.12
N ALA A 30 -7.81 -12.49 -2.28
CA ALA A 30 -8.56 -12.30 -3.52
C ALA A 30 -9.97 -12.86 -3.42
N ARG A 31 -10.12 -14.09 -2.91
CA ARG A 31 -11.42 -14.76 -2.72
C ARG A 31 -12.28 -14.14 -1.62
N GLU A 32 -11.67 -13.50 -0.62
CA GLU A 32 -12.41 -12.80 0.44
C GLU A 32 -12.96 -11.44 -0.01
N LEU A 33 -12.26 -10.76 -0.93
CA LEU A 33 -12.61 -9.40 -1.36
C LEU A 33 -13.36 -9.34 -2.71
N TYR A 34 -13.23 -10.37 -3.54
CA TYR A 34 -13.77 -10.39 -4.90
C TYR A 34 -14.61 -11.65 -5.12
N ALA A 35 -15.66 -11.54 -5.93
CA ALA A 35 -16.40 -12.69 -6.41
C ALA A 35 -15.55 -13.51 -7.40
N ASP A 36 -15.90 -14.78 -7.60
CA ASP A 36 -15.12 -15.72 -8.43
C ASP A 36 -14.91 -15.21 -9.87
N ASP A 37 -15.90 -14.52 -10.46
CA ASP A 37 -15.82 -13.92 -11.80
C ASP A 37 -14.92 -12.66 -11.85
N GLN A 38 -14.59 -12.09 -10.70
CA GLN A 38 -13.77 -10.88 -10.56
C GLN A 38 -12.35 -11.17 -10.06
N LEU A 39 -12.00 -12.43 -9.76
CA LEU A 39 -10.66 -12.78 -9.24
C LEU A 39 -9.52 -12.34 -10.16
N SER A 40 -9.75 -12.30 -11.47
CA SER A 40 -8.78 -11.83 -12.46
C SER A 40 -8.43 -10.34 -12.33
N GLN A 41 -9.27 -9.56 -11.65
CA GLN A 41 -9.07 -8.14 -11.39
C GLN A 41 -8.29 -7.87 -10.11
N PHE A 42 -8.15 -8.86 -9.22
CA PHE A 42 -7.40 -8.71 -7.98
C PHE A 42 -5.93 -8.44 -8.29
N LYS A 43 -5.42 -7.33 -7.76
CA LYS A 43 -4.03 -6.93 -7.95
C LYS A 43 -3.49 -6.25 -6.70
N LEU A 44 -2.31 -6.66 -6.25
CA LEU A 44 -1.59 -5.95 -5.21
C LEU A 44 -1.00 -4.64 -5.74
N VAL A 45 -1.01 -3.61 -4.91
CA VAL A 45 -0.35 -2.34 -5.22
C VAL A 45 1.16 -2.57 -5.29
N SER A 46 1.74 -2.35 -6.46
CA SER A 46 3.18 -2.37 -6.66
C SER A 46 3.86 -1.14 -6.06
N LYS A 47 5.17 -1.25 -5.80
CA LYS A 47 5.98 -0.11 -5.36
C LYS A 47 5.87 1.09 -6.31
N LYS A 48 5.90 0.83 -7.62
CA LYS A 48 5.82 1.87 -8.66
C LYS A 48 4.48 2.59 -8.63
N GLU A 49 3.38 1.86 -8.44
CA GLU A 49 2.04 2.46 -8.31
C GLU A 49 1.92 3.31 -7.05
N GLY A 50 2.44 2.83 -5.91
CA GLY A 50 2.50 3.61 -4.68
C GLY A 50 3.31 4.91 -4.82
N GLN A 51 4.46 4.84 -5.48
CA GLN A 51 5.28 6.03 -5.79
C GLN A 51 4.58 7.00 -6.75
N ALA A 52 3.87 6.48 -7.76
CA ALA A 52 3.09 7.31 -8.67
C ALA A 52 1.95 8.03 -7.95
N LEU A 53 1.25 7.34 -7.05
CA LEU A 53 0.20 7.95 -6.23
C LEU A 53 0.77 9.02 -5.29
N ALA A 54 1.90 8.77 -4.63
CA ALA A 54 2.56 9.75 -3.78
C ALA A 54 2.87 11.05 -4.53
N ARG A 55 3.38 10.94 -5.77
CA ARG A 55 3.61 12.10 -6.64
C ARG A 55 2.31 12.80 -7.02
N GLN A 56 1.28 12.03 -7.38
CA GLN A 56 -0.03 12.57 -7.78
C GLN A 56 -0.70 13.38 -6.68
N ILE A 57 -0.57 12.96 -5.41
CA ILE A 57 -1.18 13.65 -4.27
C ILE A 57 -0.30 14.73 -3.64
N GLY A 58 0.91 14.97 -4.17
CA GLY A 58 1.86 15.92 -3.59
C GLY A 58 2.40 15.49 -2.23
N ALA A 59 2.50 14.19 -1.98
CA ALA A 59 3.10 13.67 -0.75
C ALA A 59 4.58 14.07 -0.67
N TYR A 60 5.03 14.42 0.54
CA TYR A 60 6.42 14.70 0.83
C TYR A 60 7.31 13.47 0.62
N SER A 61 6.82 12.28 0.99
CA SER A 61 7.55 11.03 0.83
C SER A 61 6.61 9.83 0.67
N PHE A 62 7.16 8.75 0.11
CA PHE A 62 6.55 7.44 0.02
C PHE A 62 7.42 6.43 0.77
N VAL A 63 6.81 5.70 1.72
CA VAL A 63 7.50 4.68 2.51
C VAL A 63 6.76 3.35 2.43
N GLU A 64 7.49 2.25 2.53
CA GLU A 64 6.95 0.89 2.56
C GLU A 64 7.30 0.26 3.91
N CYS A 65 6.32 -0.35 4.57
CA CYS A 65 6.52 -0.98 5.87
C CYS A 65 5.66 -2.24 6.06
N THR A 66 6.09 -3.08 6.98
CA THR A 66 5.32 -4.20 7.52
C THR A 66 5.48 -4.21 9.04
N SER A 67 4.44 -4.63 9.76
CA SER A 67 4.48 -4.71 11.22
C SER A 67 5.11 -6.00 11.74
N ASN A 68 5.21 -7.04 10.89
CA ASN A 68 5.73 -8.35 11.29
C ASN A 68 7.25 -8.39 11.36
N ASP A 69 7.90 -7.46 10.67
CA ASP A 69 9.34 -7.34 10.70
C ASP A 69 9.71 -6.11 11.52
N LYS A 70 10.54 -6.30 12.54
CA LYS A 70 11.28 -5.22 13.22
C LYS A 70 12.33 -4.60 12.29
N VAL A 71 12.00 -4.44 11.01
CA VAL A 71 12.87 -3.83 10.01
C VAL A 71 12.88 -2.34 10.28
N ARG A 72 14.08 -1.86 10.59
CA ARG A 72 14.41 -0.47 10.84
C ARG A 72 13.83 0.38 9.70
N ILE A 73 13.01 1.36 10.04
CA ILE A 73 12.67 2.47 9.14
C ILE A 73 14.01 3.17 8.81
N GLY A 74 14.57 2.89 7.64
CA GLY A 74 15.76 3.59 7.14
C GLY A 74 15.32 4.93 6.58
N TYR A 75 15.88 6.00 7.16
CA TYR A 75 15.74 7.38 6.67
C TYR A 75 16.54 7.60 5.40
#